data_AF-A0A1H3KCN2-F1
#
_entry.id   AF-A0A1H3KCN2-F1
#
_cell.length_a   1.000
_cell.length_b   1.000
_cell.length_c   1.000
_cell.angle_alpha   90.00
_cell.angle_beta   90.00
_cell.angle_gamma   90.00
#
_symmetry.space_group_name_H-M   'P 1'
#
loop_
_entity.id
_entity.type
_entity.pdbx_description
1 polymer ?
#
loop_
_entity_poly.entity_id
_entity_poly.type
_entity_poly.pdbx_seq_one_letter_code
_entity_poly.pdbx_strand_id
1 'polypeptide(L)'
;MDEHTREALRYAKQVLPHSSRNLLAPNESYLEFQRGIVRPAREILHTHNLKGFHELRAAYACERYEQITQHPAPINGGSCYQLDRHLDQEARAQISYELGHGRIDVVSAYIGGRT
;
A
#
# COMPACT_ATOMS: atom_id res chain seq x y z
N MET A 1 16.58 -11.67 -3.82
CA MET A 1 15.25 -11.35 -4.39
C MET A 1 14.27 -12.37 -3.84
N ASP A 2 13.33 -11.94 -3.00
CA ASP A 2 12.36 -12.86 -2.37
C ASP A 2 11.41 -13.50 -3.41
N GLU A 3 10.68 -14.55 -3.03
CA GLU A 3 9.75 -15.27 -3.93
C GLU A 3 8.64 -14.38 -4.44
N HIS A 4 8.11 -13.51 -3.61
CA HIS A 4 6.98 -12.67 -3.92
C HIS A 4 7.33 -11.52 -4.86
N THR A 5 8.51 -10.94 -4.73
CA THR A 5 9.05 -10.02 -5.75
C THR A 5 9.16 -10.76 -7.09
N ARG A 6 9.53 -12.04 -7.09
CA ARG A 6 9.55 -12.86 -8.33
C ARG A 6 8.15 -13.12 -8.86
N GLU A 7 7.19 -13.45 -8.02
CA GLU A 7 5.77 -13.61 -8.39
C GLU A 7 5.18 -12.31 -8.97
N ALA A 8 5.43 -11.18 -8.32
CA ALA A 8 4.98 -9.86 -8.79
C ALA A 8 5.56 -9.54 -10.18
N LEU A 9 6.84 -9.85 -10.43
CA LEU A 9 7.42 -9.68 -11.76
C LEU A 9 6.86 -10.66 -12.79
N ARG A 10 6.58 -11.92 -12.42
CA ARG A 10 5.91 -12.89 -13.30
C ARG A 10 4.52 -12.39 -13.67
N TYR A 11 3.75 -11.93 -12.70
CA TYR A 11 2.41 -11.38 -12.92
C TYR A 11 2.46 -10.12 -13.78
N ALA A 12 3.37 -9.18 -13.48
CA ALA A 12 3.58 -7.98 -14.30
C ALA A 12 3.89 -8.33 -15.76
N LYS A 13 4.67 -9.39 -16.02
CA LYS A 13 4.91 -9.91 -17.38
C LYS A 13 3.66 -10.54 -18.01
N GLN A 14 2.83 -11.23 -17.22
CA GLN A 14 1.59 -11.85 -17.70
C GLN A 14 0.54 -10.81 -18.11
N VAL A 15 0.44 -9.70 -17.37
CA VAL A 15 -0.55 -8.64 -17.63
C VAL A 15 -0.01 -7.53 -18.54
N LEU A 16 1.25 -7.62 -18.96
CA LEU A 16 1.88 -6.66 -19.85
C LEU A 16 1.10 -6.62 -21.19
N PRO A 17 0.67 -5.45 -21.66
CA PRO A 17 -0.01 -5.34 -22.94
C PRO A 17 0.83 -5.90 -24.09
N HIS A 18 0.21 -6.63 -25.02
CA HIS A 18 0.91 -7.24 -26.15
C HIS A 18 1.75 -6.21 -26.90
N SER A 19 3.01 -6.55 -27.19
CA SER A 19 4.02 -5.66 -27.82
C SER A 19 4.45 -4.44 -26.99
N SER A 20 4.05 -4.32 -25.72
CA SER A 20 4.55 -3.27 -24.83
C SER A 20 5.89 -3.66 -24.16
N ARG A 21 6.58 -2.66 -23.61
CA ARG A 21 7.81 -2.83 -22.80
C ARG A 21 7.58 -2.56 -21.31
N ASN A 22 6.39 -2.09 -20.96
CA ASN A 22 5.98 -1.76 -19.59
C ASN A 22 4.46 -1.99 -19.46
N LEU A 23 3.86 -1.56 -18.35
CA LEU A 23 2.43 -1.76 -18.08
C LEU A 23 1.50 -0.80 -18.82
N LEU A 24 2.03 0.17 -19.58
CA LEU A 24 1.25 1.06 -20.43
C LEU A 24 0.98 0.39 -21.78
N ALA A 25 -0.07 0.84 -22.47
CA ALA A 25 -0.35 0.37 -23.83
C ALA A 25 0.82 0.73 -24.78
N PRO A 26 1.03 -0.02 -25.89
CA PRO A 26 2.15 0.22 -26.80
C PRO A 26 2.20 1.64 -27.40
N ASN A 27 1.04 2.28 -27.51
CA ASN A 27 0.85 3.63 -28.04
C ASN A 27 0.59 4.68 -26.95
N GLU A 28 0.78 4.35 -25.68
CA GLU A 28 0.61 5.26 -24.55
C GLU A 28 1.97 5.67 -23.97
N SER A 29 2.16 6.97 -23.80
CA SER A 29 3.31 7.53 -23.10
C SER A 29 3.02 7.72 -21.61
N TYR A 30 4.08 7.70 -20.80
CA TYR A 30 3.97 8.02 -19.37
C TYR A 30 3.37 9.42 -19.12
N LEU A 31 3.62 10.37 -20.03
CA LEU A 31 3.06 11.72 -19.93
C LEU A 31 1.53 11.73 -20.13
N GLU A 32 1.03 10.94 -21.09
CA GLU A 32 -0.40 10.77 -21.33
C GLU A 32 -1.08 10.10 -20.14
N PHE A 33 -0.50 9.00 -19.62
CA PHE A 33 -0.99 8.35 -18.40
C PHE A 33 -1.04 9.31 -17.21
N GLN A 34 0.02 10.10 -17.01
CA GLN A 34 0.07 11.09 -15.93
C GLN A 34 -1.04 12.14 -16.05
N ARG A 35 -1.26 12.67 -17.26
CA ARG A 35 -2.25 13.72 -17.51
C ARG A 35 -3.68 13.19 -17.53
N GLY A 36 -3.91 12.01 -18.09
CA GLY A 36 -5.23 11.43 -18.27
C GLY A 36 -5.76 10.69 -17.03
N ILE A 37 -4.88 10.10 -16.22
CA ILE A 37 -5.27 9.26 -15.09
C ILE A 37 -4.79 9.83 -13.76
N VAL A 38 -3.48 10.05 -13.60
CA VAL A 38 -2.89 10.36 -12.29
C VAL A 38 -3.29 11.75 -11.79
N ARG A 39 -3.26 12.77 -12.65
CA ARG A 39 -3.63 14.14 -12.28
C ARG A 39 -5.12 14.27 -11.94
N PRO A 40 -6.07 13.80 -12.77
CA PRO A 40 -7.50 13.85 -12.41
C PRO A 40 -7.81 13.09 -11.12
N ALA A 41 -7.22 11.91 -10.92
CA ALA A 41 -7.38 11.18 -9.66
C ALA A 41 -6.85 11.99 -8.46
N ARG A 42 -5.72 12.70 -8.61
CA ARG A 42 -5.21 13.58 -7.55
C ARG A 42 -6.13 14.76 -7.27
N GLU A 43 -6.73 15.37 -8.31
CA GLU A 43 -7.70 16.46 -8.15
C GLU A 43 -8.95 15.99 -7.37
N ILE A 44 -9.43 14.77 -7.64
CA ILE A 44 -10.51 14.16 -6.86
C ILE A 44 -10.10 14.01 -5.39
N LEU A 45 -8.91 13.46 -5.12
CA LEU A 45 -8.41 13.32 -3.74
C LEU A 45 -8.32 14.67 -3.02
N HIS A 46 -7.85 15.70 -3.70
CA HIS A 46 -7.75 17.06 -3.15
C HIS A 46 -9.11 17.66 -2.85
N THR A 47 -10.13 17.38 -3.67
CA THR A 47 -11.52 17.80 -3.43
C THR A 47 -12.09 17.21 -2.14
N HIS A 48 -11.58 16.05 -1.72
CA HIS A 48 -11.91 15.39 -0.45
C HIS A 48 -10.89 15.67 0.67
N ASN A 49 -10.07 16.72 0.55
CA ASN A 49 -9.03 17.11 1.51
C ASN A 49 -7.95 16.03 1.79
N LEU A 50 -7.79 15.06 0.89
CA LEU A 50 -6.73 14.06 0.97
C LEU A 50 -5.48 14.59 0.26
N LYS A 51 -4.31 14.50 0.90
CA LYS A 51 -3.05 15.05 0.35
C LYS A 51 -2.58 14.31 -0.91
N GLY A 52 -2.94 13.04 -1.06
CA GLY A 52 -2.66 12.23 -2.25
C GLY A 52 -2.77 10.73 -1.97
N PHE A 53 -2.26 9.91 -2.90
CA PHE A 53 -2.40 8.45 -2.84
C PHE A 53 -1.79 7.77 -1.60
N HIS A 54 -0.85 8.42 -0.92
CA HIS A 54 -0.28 7.88 0.32
C HIS A 54 -1.31 7.83 1.47
N GLU A 55 -2.31 8.73 1.46
CA GLU A 55 -3.43 8.69 2.41
C GLU A 55 -4.28 7.43 2.19
N LEU A 56 -4.56 7.07 0.93
CA LEU A 56 -5.27 5.81 0.61
C LEU A 56 -4.49 4.58 1.06
N ARG A 57 -3.17 4.62 0.90
CA ARG A 57 -2.27 3.56 1.36
C ARG A 57 -2.25 3.46 2.89
N ALA A 58 -2.34 4.59 3.60
CA ALA A 58 -2.46 4.62 5.06
C ALA A 58 -3.81 4.05 5.51
N ALA A 59 -4.90 4.43 4.86
CA ALA A 59 -6.24 3.92 5.13
C ALA A 59 -6.28 2.39 4.99
N TYR A 60 -5.78 1.86 3.86
CA TYR A 60 -5.66 0.42 3.66
C TYR A 60 -4.84 -0.26 4.77
N ALA A 61 -3.68 0.30 5.13
CA ALA A 61 -2.84 -0.29 6.18
C ALA A 61 -3.56 -0.33 7.54
N CYS A 62 -4.32 0.72 7.87
CA CYS A 62 -5.09 0.77 9.11
C CYS A 62 -6.24 -0.26 9.10
N GLU A 63 -7.00 -0.34 8.01
CA GLU A 63 -8.10 -1.30 7.85
C GLU A 63 -7.59 -2.74 7.90
N ARG A 64 -6.46 -3.04 7.23
CA ARG A 64 -5.84 -4.38 7.28
C ARG A 64 -5.34 -4.73 8.67
N TYR A 65 -4.77 -3.77 9.40
CA TYR A 65 -4.36 -3.99 10.78
C TYR A 65 -5.56 -4.37 11.65
N GLU A 66 -6.67 -3.65 11.52
CA GLU A 66 -7.89 -3.96 12.26
C GLU A 66 -8.49 -5.31 11.87
N GLN A 67 -8.48 -5.68 10.58
CA GLN A 67 -8.92 -7.00 10.14
C GLN A 67 -8.10 -8.15 10.74
N ILE A 68 -6.78 -7.98 10.88
CA ILE A 68 -5.89 -9.02 11.44
C ILE A 68 -6.01 -9.06 12.97
N THR A 69 -5.95 -7.89 13.61
CA THR A 69 -5.82 -7.78 15.06
C THR A 69 -7.15 -7.69 15.81
N GLN A 70 -8.26 -7.40 15.09
CA GLN A 70 -9.55 -7.02 15.66
C GLN A 70 -9.49 -5.77 16.54
N HIS A 71 -8.44 -4.96 16.39
CA HIS A 71 -8.21 -3.72 17.11
C HIS A 71 -7.85 -2.60 16.13
N PRO A 72 -8.27 -1.35 16.38
CA PRO A 72 -7.85 -0.22 15.55
C PRO A 72 -6.33 -0.13 15.45
N ALA A 73 -5.84 0.43 14.35
CA ALA A 73 -4.43 0.80 14.25
C ALA A 73 -4.03 1.80 15.36
N PRO A 74 -2.77 1.79 15.83
CA PRO A 74 -2.29 2.71 16.87
C PRO A 74 -2.57 4.19 16.60
N ILE A 75 -2.40 4.64 15.35
CA ILE A 75 -2.69 6.03 14.95
C ILE A 75 -4.17 6.40 15.11
N ASN A 76 -5.05 5.40 15.10
CA ASN A 76 -6.49 5.53 15.34
C ASN A 76 -6.87 5.24 16.81
N GLY A 77 -5.88 5.24 17.73
CA GLY A 77 -6.10 5.06 19.17
C GLY A 77 -6.12 3.60 19.64
N GLY A 78 -5.72 2.65 18.80
CA GLY A 78 -5.63 1.24 19.20
C GLY A 78 -4.42 0.93 20.07
N SER A 79 -4.56 -0.13 20.87
CA SER A 79 -3.56 -0.56 21.87
C SER A 79 -3.21 -2.04 21.75
N CYS A 80 -3.30 -2.61 20.54
CA CYS A 80 -3.03 -4.04 20.33
C CYS A 80 -1.61 -4.42 20.74
N TYR A 81 -0.61 -3.55 20.55
CA TYR A 81 0.75 -3.82 21.01
C TYR A 81 0.84 -4.07 22.54
N GLN A 82 0.12 -3.31 23.37
CA GLN A 82 0.12 -3.56 24.82
C GLN A 82 -0.67 -4.81 25.22
N LEU A 83 -1.72 -5.15 24.46
CA LEU A 83 -2.58 -6.31 24.72
C LEU A 83 -1.94 -7.63 24.26
N ASP A 84 -1.41 -7.64 23.03
CA ASP A 84 -0.78 -8.79 22.38
C ASP A 84 0.33 -8.33 21.42
N ARG A 85 1.57 -8.37 21.92
CA ARG A 85 2.76 -8.01 21.16
C ARG A 85 3.02 -8.92 19.97
N HIS A 86 2.64 -10.20 20.07
CA HIS A 86 2.87 -11.16 19.00
C HIS A 86 1.94 -10.84 17.83
N LEU A 87 0.66 -10.65 18.13
CA LEU A 87 -0.35 -10.27 17.14
C LEU A 87 -0.05 -8.93 16.46
N ASP A 88 0.38 -7.90 17.20
CA ASP A 88 0.83 -6.63 16.60
C ASP A 88 2.01 -6.84 15.63
N GLN A 89 2.97 -7.69 16.01
CA GLN A 89 4.15 -7.96 15.20
C GLN A 89 3.81 -8.74 13.93
N GLU A 90 2.94 -9.75 14.02
CA GLU A 90 2.46 -10.51 12.87
C GLU A 90 1.68 -9.62 11.90
N ALA A 91 0.75 -8.80 12.42
CA ALA A 91 -0.02 -7.86 11.60
C ALA A 91 0.90 -6.88 10.87
N ARG A 92 1.89 -6.31 11.56
CA ARG A 92 2.87 -5.41 10.95
C ARG A 92 3.74 -6.10 9.89
N ALA A 93 4.16 -7.34 10.15
CA ALA A 93 4.96 -8.10 9.19
C ALA A 93 4.15 -8.39 7.91
N GLN A 94 2.91 -8.82 8.07
CA GLN A 94 2.00 -9.08 6.96
C GLN A 94 1.68 -7.82 6.17
N ILE A 95 1.33 -6.72 6.83
CA ILE A 95 1.04 -5.45 6.14
C ILE A 95 2.30 -4.91 5.44
N SER A 96 3.46 -5.03 6.06
CA SER A 96 4.75 -4.66 5.44
C SER A 96 4.99 -5.42 4.15
N TYR A 97 4.66 -6.71 4.17
CA TYR A 97 4.74 -7.59 3.03
C TYR A 97 3.72 -7.21 1.94
N GLU A 98 2.44 -7.06 2.28
CA GLU A 98 1.36 -6.68 1.35
C GLU A 98 1.61 -5.31 0.68
N LEU A 99 2.18 -4.37 1.44
CA LEU A 99 2.57 -3.06 0.94
C LEU A 99 3.84 -3.13 0.06
N GLY A 100 4.64 -4.19 0.13
CA GLY A 100 5.89 -4.31 -0.63
C GLY A 100 7.06 -3.52 -0.04
N HIS A 101 7.02 -3.21 1.26
CA HIS A 101 8.11 -2.52 1.96
C HIS A 101 9.18 -3.48 2.48
N GLY A 102 8.78 -4.72 2.81
CA GLY A 102 9.68 -5.75 3.35
C GLY A 102 10.31 -5.39 4.69
N ARG A 103 9.88 -4.31 5.35
CA ARG A 103 10.34 -3.85 6.66
C ARG A 103 9.20 -3.24 7.48
N ILE A 104 9.08 -3.68 8.73
CA ILE A 104 8.03 -3.26 9.68
C ILE A 104 8.15 -1.79 10.08
N ASP A 105 9.37 -1.24 10.12
CA ASP A 105 9.63 0.16 10.47
C ASP A 105 8.88 1.13 9.53
N VAL A 106 8.82 0.82 8.24
CA VAL A 106 8.10 1.62 7.24
C VAL A 106 6.58 1.59 7.47
N VAL A 107 6.03 0.46 7.92
CA VAL A 107 4.58 0.33 8.20
C VAL A 107 4.14 1.27 9.31
N SER A 108 5.01 1.56 10.27
CA SER A 108 4.70 2.46 11.39
C SER A 108 4.40 3.90 10.93
N ALA A 109 4.86 4.31 9.75
CA ALA A 109 4.48 5.59 9.14
C ALA A 109 3.00 5.64 8.68
N TYR A 110 2.37 4.48 8.48
CA TYR A 110 0.98 4.37 8.04
C TYR A 110 0.01 4.06 9.18
N ILE A 111 0.39 3.15 10.09
CA ILE A 111 -0.50 2.66 11.16
C ILE A 111 -0.18 3.24 12.55
N GLY A 112 0.89 4.03 12.66
CA GLY A 112 1.38 4.55 13.93
C GLY A 112 2.44 3.67 14.60
N GLY A 113 3.18 4.30 15.51
CA GLY A 113 4.22 3.64 16.30
C GLY A 113 3.66 2.66 17.32
N ARG A 114 4.56 1.94 17.98
CA ARG A 114 4.22 1.16 19.18
C ARG A 114 4.22 2.12 20.36
N THR A 115 3.05 2.34 20.93
CA THR A 115 2.85 2.99 22.22
C THR A 115 2.32 1.98 23.21
#